data_AF-A0A348B718-F1
#
_entry.id   AF-A0A348B718-F1
#
_cell.length_a   1.000
_cell.length_b   1.000
_cell.length_c   1.000
_cell.angle_alpha   90.00
_cell.angle_beta   90.00
_cell.angle_gamma   90.00
#
_symmetry.space_group_name_H-M   'P 1'
#
loop_
_entity.id
_entity.type
_entity.pdbx_description
1 polymer ?
#
loop_
_entity_poly.entity_id
_entity_poly.type
_entity_poly.pdbx_seq_one_letter_code
_entity_poly.pdbx_strand_id
1 'polypeptide(L)'
;MLSGKIGAMNLTSTPITPTGMNRRLSFQVLLDGKLVGNVVWFQGRAEYLPWLEIDYYPWVREVGVEVQFFSLVHDFLPPGGRLFVTYVRDPATLRMLYRGVHPLITPLGFSMLQAGFTWFKDWYFPEGGNEGTAKLQGNRPLNLADRARQLSDRLQELEGEYDGEEVRDWIRAKLRELQASR
;
A
#
# COMPACT_ATOMS: atom_id res chain seq x y z
N MET A 1 13.20 -10.47 4.72
CA MET A 1 12.19 -9.89 5.65
C MET A 1 12.32 -8.37 5.57
N LEU A 2 11.32 -7.59 5.97
CA LEU A 2 11.38 -6.13 5.88
C LEU A 2 12.34 -5.56 6.93
N SER A 3 13.39 -4.88 6.49
CA SER A 3 14.34 -4.20 7.37
C SER A 3 14.99 -3.05 6.65
N GLY A 4 15.35 -2.00 7.36
CA GLY A 4 15.97 -0.82 6.77
C GLY A 4 15.89 0.39 7.68
N LYS A 5 16.22 1.57 7.13
CA LYS A 5 16.02 2.85 7.82
C LYS A 5 14.89 3.62 7.17
N ILE A 6 14.10 4.28 8.00
CA ILE A 6 13.01 5.16 7.58
C ILE A 6 13.16 6.46 8.38
N GLY A 7 13.64 7.51 7.72
CA GLY A 7 14.10 8.71 8.42
C GLY A 7 15.24 8.38 9.39
N ALA A 8 15.11 8.79 10.66
CA ALA A 8 16.05 8.47 11.72
C ALA A 8 15.76 7.13 12.42
N MET A 9 14.66 6.46 12.08
CA MET A 9 14.14 5.28 12.77
C MET A 9 14.58 3.99 12.07
N ASN A 10 14.70 2.90 12.83
CA ASN A 10 15.10 1.60 12.34
C ASN A 10 13.89 0.68 12.18
N LEU A 11 13.68 0.18 10.96
CA LEU A 11 12.69 -0.84 10.65
C LEU A 11 13.31 -2.22 10.83
N THR A 12 12.69 -3.06 11.65
CA THR A 12 13.10 -4.46 11.86
C THR A 12 11.92 -5.40 11.65
N SER A 13 12.22 -6.66 11.33
CA SER A 13 11.23 -7.73 11.31
C SER A 13 11.57 -8.81 12.32
N THR A 14 10.57 -9.33 13.02
CA THR A 14 10.70 -10.50 13.90
C THR A 14 9.84 -11.65 13.37
N PRO A 15 10.40 -12.86 13.20
CA PRO A 15 9.63 -14.01 12.73
C PRO A 15 8.57 -14.39 13.77
N ILE A 16 7.36 -14.70 13.32
CA ILE A 16 6.30 -15.24 14.18
C ILE A 16 6.29 -16.76 14.08
N THR A 17 6.04 -17.33 12.88
CA THR A 17 6.01 -18.78 12.62
C THR A 17 5.97 -19.07 11.10
N PRO A 18 6.56 -20.15 10.58
CA PRO A 18 6.22 -20.67 9.25
C PRO A 18 4.74 -21.09 9.24
N THR A 19 3.97 -20.61 8.29
CA THR A 19 2.58 -21.05 8.16
C THR A 19 2.53 -22.38 7.39
N GLY A 20 1.58 -23.27 7.69
CA GLY A 20 1.47 -24.61 7.07
C GLY A 20 1.30 -24.65 5.55
N MET A 21 1.22 -23.49 4.88
CA MET A 21 1.32 -23.36 3.42
C MET A 21 2.77 -23.07 3.00
N ASN A 22 3.36 -23.98 2.22
CA ASN A 22 4.66 -23.78 1.57
C ASN A 22 4.70 -22.39 0.89
N ARG A 23 5.69 -21.56 1.25
CA ARG A 23 5.95 -20.18 0.74
C ARG A 23 5.16 -19.03 1.35
N ARG A 24 4.44 -19.26 2.45
CA ARG A 24 3.83 -18.17 3.25
C ARG A 24 4.55 -18.01 4.59
N LEU A 25 5.04 -16.81 4.85
CA LEU A 25 5.76 -16.42 6.07
C LEU A 25 4.94 -15.40 6.86
N SER A 26 4.95 -15.52 8.18
CA SER A 26 4.37 -14.53 9.07
C SER A 26 5.45 -13.91 9.97
N PHE A 27 5.47 -12.58 10.03
CA PHE A 27 6.41 -11.81 10.83
C PHE A 27 5.80 -10.51 11.31
N GLN A 28 6.32 -9.94 12.40
CA GLN A 28 5.97 -8.57 12.81
C GLN A 28 6.95 -7.60 12.18
N VAL A 29 6.47 -6.40 11.88
CA VAL A 29 7.32 -5.28 11.51
C VAL A 29 7.30 -4.26 12.64
N LEU A 30 8.48 -3.83 13.08
CA LEU A 30 8.66 -2.87 14.14
C LEU A 30 9.46 -1.68 13.65
N LEU A 31 9.13 -0.50 14.16
CA LEU A 31 9.86 0.73 13.91
C LEU A 31 10.33 1.27 15.27
N ASP A 32 11.65 1.27 15.48
CA ASP A 32 12.30 1.50 16.78
C ASP A 32 11.67 0.69 17.93
N GLY A 33 11.35 -0.58 17.66
CA GLY A 33 10.76 -1.51 18.62
C GLY A 33 9.26 -1.35 18.85
N LYS A 34 8.60 -0.33 18.27
CA LYS A 34 7.13 -0.19 18.30
C LYS A 34 6.50 -0.93 17.11
N LEU A 35 5.46 -1.71 17.37
CA LEU A 35 4.77 -2.50 16.34
C LEU A 35 4.14 -1.60 15.26
N VAL A 36 4.52 -1.81 14.00
CA VAL A 36 3.89 -1.21 12.81
C VAL A 36 2.75 -2.08 12.30
N GLY A 37 2.93 -3.40 12.35
CA GLY A 37 1.89 -4.34 11.95
C GLY A 37 2.35 -5.79 11.89
N ASN A 38 1.36 -6.67 11.84
CA ASN A 38 1.58 -8.10 11.61
C ASN A 38 1.52 -8.37 10.11
N VAL A 39 2.55 -8.99 9.56
CA VAL A 39 2.69 -9.22 8.13
C VAL A 39 2.52 -10.69 7.78
N VAL A 40 1.79 -10.94 6.70
CA VAL A 40 1.78 -12.20 5.96
C VAL A 40 2.39 -11.95 4.59
N TRP A 41 3.47 -12.66 4.29
CA TRP A 41 4.17 -12.58 3.02
C TRP A 41 4.04 -13.89 2.27
N PHE A 42 3.49 -13.81 1.05
CA PHE A 42 3.46 -14.92 0.11
C PHE A 42 4.44 -14.67 -1.03
N GLN A 43 5.43 -15.54 -1.15
CA GLN A 43 6.53 -15.40 -2.13
C GLN A 43 6.11 -15.68 -3.58
N GLY A 44 4.87 -16.06 -3.85
CA GLY A 44 4.41 -16.49 -5.16
C GLY A 44 4.63 -17.98 -5.44
N ARG A 45 3.84 -18.49 -6.38
CA ARG A 45 3.93 -19.89 -6.87
C ARG A 45 3.35 -19.96 -8.28
N ALA A 46 4.16 -20.36 -9.27
CA ALA A 46 3.72 -20.49 -10.66
C ALA A 46 2.97 -19.24 -11.13
N GLU A 47 1.68 -19.34 -11.48
CA GLU A 47 0.81 -18.24 -11.90
C GLU A 47 0.40 -17.27 -10.78
N TYR A 48 0.63 -17.59 -9.51
CA TYR A 48 0.27 -16.73 -8.39
C TYR A 48 1.34 -15.69 -8.10
N LEU A 49 0.99 -14.42 -8.34
CA LEU A 49 1.84 -13.27 -8.04
C LEU A 49 2.11 -13.15 -6.53
N PRO A 50 3.32 -12.72 -6.14
CA PRO A 50 3.65 -12.46 -4.74
C PRO A 50 2.80 -11.32 -4.15
N TRP A 51 2.46 -11.46 -2.88
CA TRP A 51 1.71 -10.45 -2.16
C TRP A 51 2.11 -10.36 -0.70
N LEU A 52 2.04 -9.15 -0.17
CA LEU A 52 2.25 -8.83 1.23
C LEU A 52 0.94 -8.29 1.80
N GLU A 53 0.49 -8.86 2.90
CA GLU A 53 -0.62 -8.33 3.69
C GLU A 53 -0.08 -7.84 5.03
N ILE A 54 -0.56 -6.68 5.48
CA ILE A 54 -0.21 -6.12 6.79
C ILE A 54 -1.49 -5.73 7.55
N ASP A 55 -1.62 -6.25 8.78
CA ASP A 55 -2.52 -5.67 9.78
C ASP A 55 -1.86 -4.42 10.37
N TYR A 56 -2.23 -3.25 9.86
CA TYR A 56 -1.45 -2.03 9.95
C TYR A 56 -1.92 -1.10 11.06
N TYR A 57 -0.96 -0.49 11.76
CA TYR A 57 -1.19 0.53 12.77
C TYR A 57 -0.81 1.92 12.23
N PRO A 58 -1.76 2.86 12.08
CA PRO A 58 -1.54 4.11 11.36
C PRO A 58 -0.71 5.17 12.12
N TRP A 59 -0.21 4.87 13.33
CA TRP A 59 0.66 5.79 14.07
C TRP A 59 1.94 6.15 13.29
N VAL A 60 2.35 5.30 12.33
CA VAL A 60 3.50 5.58 11.44
C VAL A 60 3.25 6.84 10.61
N ARG A 61 1.99 7.15 10.27
CA ARG A 61 1.60 8.41 9.63
C ARG A 61 1.75 9.60 10.56
N GLU A 62 1.36 9.45 11.82
CA GLU A 62 1.42 10.52 12.83
C GLU A 62 2.86 11.00 13.09
N VAL A 63 3.84 10.11 12.96
CA VAL A 63 5.26 10.45 13.06
C VAL A 63 5.91 10.85 11.73
N GLY A 64 5.12 10.95 10.65
CA GLY A 64 5.54 11.53 9.36
C GLY A 64 6.36 10.61 8.45
N VAL A 65 6.36 9.29 8.67
CA VAL A 65 7.24 8.35 7.95
C VAL A 65 6.52 7.26 7.16
N GLU A 66 5.19 7.36 7.04
CA GLU A 66 4.35 6.34 6.38
C GLU A 66 4.68 6.14 4.89
N VAL A 67 4.93 7.23 4.15
CA VAL A 67 5.31 7.13 2.72
C VAL A 67 6.62 6.36 2.57
N GLN A 68 7.62 6.67 3.40
CA GLN A 68 8.93 6.01 3.35
C GLN A 68 8.83 4.54 3.76
N PHE A 69 7.96 4.22 4.73
CA PHE A 69 7.63 2.84 5.07
C PHE A 69 7.05 2.09 3.88
N PHE A 70 6.03 2.66 3.22
CA PHE A 70 5.44 2.02 2.04
C PHE A 70 6.40 1.98 0.85
N SER A 71 7.35 2.91 0.71
CA SER A 71 8.40 2.83 -0.31
C SER A 71 9.30 1.62 -0.09
N LEU A 72 9.70 1.32 1.15
CA LEU A 72 10.45 0.10 1.45
C LEU A 72 9.65 -1.16 1.12
N VAL A 73 8.33 -1.16 1.39
CA VAL A 73 7.46 -2.28 1.03
C VAL A 73 7.32 -2.41 -0.49
N HIS A 74 7.16 -1.29 -1.20
CA HIS A 74 7.14 -1.25 -2.65
C HIS A 74 8.42 -1.86 -3.24
N ASP A 75 9.59 -1.46 -2.73
CA ASP A 75 10.88 -1.95 -3.22
C ASP A 75 11.11 -3.43 -2.89
N PHE A 76 10.57 -3.91 -1.77
CA PHE A 76 10.58 -5.32 -1.39
C PHE A 76 9.72 -6.21 -2.31
N LEU A 77 8.57 -5.71 -2.77
CA LEU A 77 7.68 -6.46 -3.66
C LEU A 77 8.27 -6.56 -5.06
N PRO A 78 8.21 -7.70 -5.76
CA PRO A 78 8.62 -7.75 -7.17
C PRO A 78 7.66 -6.93 -8.05
N PRO A 79 8.02 -6.63 -9.32
CA PRO A 79 7.11 -6.01 -10.28
C PRO A 79 5.77 -6.76 -10.36
N GLY A 80 4.64 -6.02 -10.32
CA GLY A 80 3.30 -6.61 -10.26
C GLY A 80 2.88 -7.15 -8.88
N GLY A 81 3.78 -7.12 -7.90
CA GLY A 81 3.51 -7.53 -6.52
C GLY A 81 2.42 -6.67 -5.87
N ARG A 82 1.69 -7.28 -4.94
CA ARG A 82 0.49 -6.69 -4.33
C ARG A 82 0.73 -6.41 -2.85
N LEU A 83 0.30 -5.24 -2.39
CA LEU A 83 0.22 -4.89 -0.99
C LEU A 83 -1.24 -4.82 -0.57
N PHE A 84 -1.60 -5.47 0.53
CA PHE A 84 -2.90 -5.36 1.19
C PHE A 84 -2.69 -4.76 2.58
N VAL A 85 -3.38 -3.66 2.87
CA VAL A 85 -3.24 -2.94 4.14
C VAL A 85 -4.61 -2.89 4.83
N THR A 86 -4.72 -3.41 6.05
CA THR A 86 -5.95 -3.23 6.84
C THR A 86 -6.10 -1.74 7.20
N TYR A 87 -7.32 -1.21 7.09
CA TYR A 87 -7.60 0.19 7.39
C TYR A 87 -8.62 0.40 8.51
N VAL A 88 -9.06 -0.67 9.17
CA VAL A 88 -10.06 -0.58 10.27
C VAL A 88 -9.56 0.22 11.48
N ARG A 89 -8.23 0.32 11.64
CA ARG A 89 -7.58 1.14 12.69
C ARG A 89 -7.34 2.58 12.25
N ASP A 90 -7.69 2.94 11.01
CA ASP A 90 -7.56 4.28 10.43
C ASP A 90 -8.95 4.89 10.19
N PRO A 91 -9.52 5.61 11.18
CA PRO A 91 -10.88 6.11 11.10
C PRO A 91 -11.11 7.10 9.94
N ALA A 92 -10.07 7.82 9.51
CA ALA A 92 -10.19 8.77 8.41
C ALA A 92 -10.37 8.02 7.09
N THR A 93 -9.47 7.10 6.77
CA THR A 93 -9.56 6.25 5.58
C THR A 93 -10.85 5.42 5.58
N LEU A 94 -11.18 4.78 6.70
CA LEU A 94 -12.40 3.98 6.85
C LEU A 94 -13.67 4.78 6.51
N ARG A 95 -13.82 5.99 7.07
CA ARG A 95 -14.99 6.83 6.81
C ARG A 95 -15.08 7.32 5.37
N MET A 96 -13.94 7.62 4.74
CA MET A 96 -13.90 8.07 3.35
C MET A 96 -14.30 6.94 2.40
N LEU A 97 -13.71 5.75 2.56
CA LEU A 97 -14.05 4.57 1.76
C LEU A 97 -15.51 4.16 1.94
N TYR A 98 -16.02 4.19 3.17
CA TYR A 98 -17.43 3.90 3.44
C TYR A 98 -18.40 4.87 2.73
N ARG A 99 -17.98 6.11 2.46
CA ARG A 99 -18.75 7.11 1.72
C ARG A 99 -18.58 7.01 0.20
N GLY A 100 -17.81 6.04 -0.28
CA GLY A 100 -17.51 5.87 -1.70
C GLY A 100 -16.45 6.84 -2.23
N VAL A 101 -15.68 7.51 -1.37
CA VAL A 101 -14.57 8.36 -1.80
C VAL A 101 -13.53 7.49 -2.49
N HIS A 102 -13.02 7.96 -3.64
CA HIS A 102 -12.02 7.23 -4.41
C HIS A 102 -10.80 6.85 -3.54
N PRO A 103 -10.29 5.60 -3.60
CA PRO A 103 -9.26 5.12 -2.68
C PRO A 103 -7.99 5.98 -2.65
N LEU A 104 -7.59 6.54 -3.80
CA LEU A 104 -6.42 7.41 -3.92
C LEU A 104 -6.52 8.73 -3.13
N ILE A 105 -7.75 9.18 -2.82
CA ILE A 105 -8.00 10.43 -2.10
C ILE A 105 -7.92 10.20 -0.58
N THR A 106 -8.01 8.95 -0.13
CA THR A 106 -7.88 8.65 1.30
C THR A 106 -6.45 8.87 1.81
N PRO A 107 -6.25 9.20 3.09
CA PRO A 107 -4.90 9.36 3.66
C PRO A 107 -4.00 8.14 3.43
N LEU A 108 -4.53 6.93 3.63
CA LEU A 108 -3.78 5.70 3.39
C LEU A 108 -3.46 5.50 1.89
N GLY A 109 -4.46 5.66 1.03
CA GLY A 109 -4.29 5.47 -0.41
C GLY A 109 -3.32 6.48 -1.03
N PHE A 110 -3.35 7.73 -0.56
CA PHE A 110 -2.41 8.74 -1.03
C PHE A 110 -0.98 8.45 -0.59
N SER A 111 -0.75 8.04 0.66
CA SER A 111 0.58 7.60 1.11
C SER A 111 1.13 6.42 0.30
N MET A 112 0.27 5.45 -0.03
CA MET A 112 0.64 4.32 -0.90
C MET A 112 0.92 4.79 -2.34
N LEU A 113 0.16 5.74 -2.88
CA LEU A 113 0.39 6.31 -4.21
C LEU A 113 1.75 7.01 -4.26
N GLN A 114 2.04 7.84 -3.26
CA GLN A 114 3.31 8.54 -3.11
C GLN A 114 4.50 7.58 -3.02
N ALA A 115 4.30 6.43 -2.36
CA ALA A 115 5.30 5.37 -2.26
C ALA A 115 5.55 4.61 -3.57
N GLY A 116 4.66 4.71 -4.56
CA GLY A 116 4.86 4.16 -5.91
C GLY A 116 3.82 3.12 -6.36
N PHE A 117 2.84 2.78 -5.52
CA PHE A 117 1.72 1.92 -5.93
C PHE A 117 0.79 2.71 -6.86
N THR A 118 0.29 2.08 -7.93
CA THR A 118 -0.45 2.82 -8.99
C THR A 118 -1.82 2.25 -9.34
N TRP A 119 -2.12 1.03 -8.90
CA TRP A 119 -3.44 0.42 -9.05
C TRP A 119 -4.00 0.11 -7.67
N PHE A 120 -5.26 0.47 -7.45
CA PHE A 120 -5.91 0.37 -6.14
C PHE A 120 -7.24 -0.35 -6.21
N LYS A 121 -7.54 -1.10 -5.16
CA LYS A 121 -8.86 -1.70 -4.95
C LYS A 121 -9.19 -1.71 -3.47
N ASP A 122 -10.36 -1.21 -3.14
CA ASP A 122 -10.94 -1.37 -1.82
C ASP A 122 -11.62 -2.74 -1.70
N TRP A 123 -11.23 -3.51 -0.69
CA TRP A 123 -11.85 -4.77 -0.29
C TRP A 123 -12.65 -4.54 0.99
N TYR A 124 -13.84 -3.97 0.79
CA TYR A 124 -14.84 -3.82 1.83
C TYR A 124 -15.80 -5.02 1.81
N PHE A 125 -16.03 -5.65 2.96
CA PHE A 125 -16.95 -6.79 3.12
C PHE A 125 -18.07 -6.45 4.11
N PRO A 126 -19.19 -5.89 3.64
CA PRO A 126 -20.39 -5.77 4.43
C PRO A 126 -21.21 -7.06 4.24
N GLU A 127 -21.03 -8.08 5.10
CA GLU A 127 -22.04 -9.12 5.43
C GLU A 127 -21.41 -10.39 6.05
N GLY A 128 -21.69 -10.67 7.32
CA GLY A 128 -21.71 -12.07 7.81
C GLY A 128 -20.47 -12.66 8.50
N GLY A 129 -19.40 -11.90 8.76
CA GLY A 129 -18.38 -12.24 9.78
C GLY A 129 -17.38 -13.36 9.43
N ASN A 130 -17.41 -13.91 8.21
CA ASN A 130 -16.47 -14.95 7.76
C ASN A 130 -15.42 -14.45 6.75
N GLU A 131 -15.53 -13.19 6.34
CA GLU A 131 -14.66 -12.56 5.35
C GLU A 131 -13.70 -11.63 6.09
N GLY A 132 -12.40 -11.72 5.81
CA GLY A 132 -11.35 -11.08 6.60
C GLY A 132 -11.50 -9.55 6.73
N THR A 133 -10.70 -8.95 7.60
CA THR A 133 -10.69 -7.51 7.86
C THR A 133 -10.61 -6.69 6.56
N ALA A 134 -11.35 -5.58 6.52
CA ALA A 134 -11.38 -4.66 5.38
C ALA A 134 -9.97 -4.14 5.02
N LYS A 135 -9.63 -4.17 3.72
CA LYS A 135 -8.27 -3.94 3.22
C LYS A 135 -8.24 -3.05 2.00
N LEU A 136 -7.26 -2.15 1.96
CA LEU A 136 -6.91 -1.43 0.75
C LEU A 136 -5.78 -2.17 0.04
N GLN A 137 -5.98 -2.52 -1.22
CA GLN A 137 -4.96 -3.10 -2.07
C GLN A 137 -4.27 -2.02 -2.89
N GLY A 138 -2.94 -2.09 -2.99
CA GLY A 138 -2.11 -1.35 -3.94
C GLY A 138 -1.18 -2.30 -4.71
N ASN A 139 -1.02 -2.11 -6.02
CA ASN A 139 -0.08 -2.92 -6.82
C ASN A 139 1.16 -2.11 -7.23
N ARG A 140 2.33 -2.76 -7.15
CA ARG A 140 3.55 -2.26 -7.76
C ARG A 140 3.44 -2.38 -9.28
N PRO A 141 3.72 -1.32 -10.06
CA PRO A 141 3.70 -1.39 -11.53
C PRO A 141 4.74 -2.38 -12.06
N LEU A 142 4.50 -2.92 -13.26
CA LEU A 142 5.40 -3.87 -13.91
C LEU A 142 6.74 -3.23 -14.33
N ASN A 143 6.69 -1.97 -14.75
CA ASN A 143 7.84 -1.17 -15.18
C ASN A 143 7.43 0.31 -15.28
N LEU A 144 8.35 1.18 -15.70
CA LEU A 144 8.10 2.63 -15.80
C LEU A 144 7.03 2.99 -16.84
N ALA A 145 6.93 2.26 -17.96
CA ALA A 145 5.89 2.49 -18.96
C ALA A 145 4.50 2.12 -18.42
N ASP A 146 4.38 0.97 -17.75
CA ASP A 146 3.15 0.55 -17.08
C ASP A 146 2.77 1.53 -15.96
N ARG A 147 3.75 2.02 -15.18
CA ARG A 147 3.54 3.06 -14.17
C ARG A 147 2.92 4.32 -14.77
N ALA A 148 3.50 4.84 -15.86
CA ALA A 148 3.01 6.06 -16.51
C ALA A 148 1.60 5.87 -17.09
N ARG A 149 1.32 4.71 -17.70
CA ARG A 149 -0.01 4.36 -18.19
C ARG A 149 -1.03 4.32 -17.05
N GLN A 150 -0.76 3.56 -15.98
CA GLN A 150 -1.68 3.43 -14.85
C GLN A 150 -1.94 4.78 -14.16
N LEU A 151 -0.92 5.62 -13.97
CA LEU A 151 -1.09 6.97 -13.44
C LEU A 151 -1.97 7.85 -14.34
N SER A 152 -1.83 7.73 -15.66
CA SER A 152 -2.69 8.45 -16.61
C SER A 152 -4.14 7.98 -16.50
N ASP A 153 -4.37 6.66 -16.41
CA ASP A 153 -5.70 6.08 -16.21
C ASP A 153 -6.32 6.58 -14.89
N ARG A 154 -5.54 6.60 -13.79
CA ARG A 154 -6.00 7.11 -12.48
C ARG A 154 -6.32 8.61 -12.53
N LEU A 155 -5.53 9.40 -13.25
CA LEU A 155 -5.79 10.83 -13.41
C LEU A 155 -7.15 11.08 -14.06
N GLN A 156 -7.47 10.31 -15.11
CA GLN A 156 -8.75 10.37 -15.80
C GLN A 156 -9.92 9.96 -14.91
N GLU A 157 -9.78 8.87 -14.13
CA GLU A 157 -10.80 8.43 -13.17
C GLU A 157 -11.10 9.52 -12.13
N LEU A 158 -10.08 10.30 -11.73
CA LEU A 158 -10.22 11.36 -10.74
C LEU A 158 -10.82 12.66 -11.30
N GLU A 159 -11.01 12.84 -12.61
CA GLU A 159 -11.47 14.14 -13.17
C GLU A 159 -12.84 14.60 -12.65
N GLY A 160 -13.69 13.67 -12.18
CA GLY A 160 -15.00 13.96 -11.60
C GLY A 160 -15.04 14.11 -10.07
N GLU A 161 -13.92 13.89 -9.36
CA GLU A 161 -13.88 13.86 -7.90
C GLU A 161 -13.62 15.25 -7.30
N TYR A 162 -14.54 15.79 -6.50
CA TYR A 162 -14.39 17.15 -5.96
C TYR A 162 -13.15 17.31 -5.07
N ASP A 163 -12.88 16.33 -4.19
CA ASP A 163 -11.81 16.37 -3.21
C ASP A 163 -10.45 15.86 -3.75
N GLY A 164 -10.34 15.61 -5.05
CA GLY A 164 -9.17 14.94 -5.66
C GLY A 164 -8.05 15.86 -6.15
N GLU A 165 -8.11 17.18 -5.91
CA GLU A 165 -7.20 18.16 -6.55
C GLU A 165 -5.72 17.91 -6.22
N GLU A 166 -5.39 17.77 -4.94
CA GLU A 166 -4.02 17.49 -4.49
C GLU A 166 -3.46 16.21 -5.13
N VAL A 167 -4.27 15.15 -5.18
CA VAL A 167 -3.89 13.86 -5.77
C VAL A 167 -3.67 13.99 -7.27
N ARG A 168 -4.57 14.69 -7.98
CA ARG A 168 -4.44 14.94 -9.42
C ARG A 168 -3.17 15.72 -9.74
N ASP A 169 -2.86 16.75 -8.96
CA ASP A 169 -1.67 17.56 -9.16
C ASP A 169 -0.39 16.78 -8.89
N TRP A 170 -0.39 15.95 -7.85
CA TRP A 170 0.71 15.02 -7.59
C TRP A 170 0.91 14.06 -8.78
N ILE A 171 -0.17 13.47 -9.31
CA ILE A 171 -0.09 12.56 -10.46
C ILE A 171 0.45 13.29 -11.71
N ARG A 172 -0.05 14.50 -12.00
CA ARG A 172 0.43 15.33 -13.12
C ARG A 172 1.91 15.69 -12.98
N ALA A 173 2.39 15.98 -11.78
CA ALA A 173 3.80 16.22 -11.52
C ALA A 173 4.62 14.94 -11.78
N LYS A 174 4.19 13.80 -11.23
CA LYS A 174 4.88 12.52 -11.38
C LYS A 174 4.94 12.06 -12.85
N LEU A 175 3.88 12.28 -13.64
CA LEU A 175 3.87 11.97 -15.07
C LEU A 175 4.91 12.80 -15.85
N ARG A 176 5.05 14.09 -15.52
CA ARG A 176 6.08 14.97 -16.13
C ARG A 176 7.49 14.48 -15.82
N GLU A 177 7.76 14.07 -14.58
CA GLU A 177 9.06 13.49 -14.18
C GLU A 177 9.39 12.21 -14.95
N LEU A 178 8.41 11.31 -15.11
CA LEU A 178 8.58 10.05 -15.85
C LEU A 178 8.84 10.27 -17.35
N GLN A 179 8.30 11.34 -17.92
CA GLN A 179 8.54 11.73 -19.32
C GLN A 179 9.95 12.33 -19.50
N ALA A 180 10.43 13.11 -18.53
CA ALA A 180 11.77 13.71 -18.56
C ALA A 180 12.91 12.70 -18.33
N SER A 181 12.58 11.51 -17.82
CA SER A 181 13.54 10.43 -17.54
C SER A 181 13.70 9.42 -18.68
N ARG A 182 13.07 9.68 -19.84
CA ARG A 182 13.16 8.88 -21.07
C ARG A 182 14.12 9.52 -22.05
#